data_AF-A0A483AW38-F1
#
_entry.id   AF-A0A483AW38-F1
#
_cell.length_a   1.000
_cell.length_b   1.000
_cell.length_c   1.000
_cell.angle_alpha   90.00
_cell.angle_beta   90.00
_cell.angle_gamma   90.00
#
_symmetry.space_group_name_H-M   'P 1'
#
loop_
_entity.id
_entity.type
_entity.pdbx_description
1 polymer ?
#
loop_
_entity_poly.entity_id
_entity_poly.type
_entity_poly.pdbx_seq_one_letter_code
_entity_poly.pdbx_strand_id
1 'polypeptide(L)'
;MEEAKFNNLCSHYKDTFDIHRASIKQRDTLFYGLLVILAIFTLQLSSTEMVVGVVNDYVNKATGIKIGKSADFVSTLLWLLLLGFTTRYYQVVLEIERQYGYLHILEKKLNSYYPETKVFTREGKSYLSKYPLFSNWVWFLYTIFFPSLIIFSVIMRGNSEIREMQSIEVNQIIDFVCYLVIATSSILYIYRLHESSIQNITNRCTGLITRWRS
;
A
#
# COMPACT_ATOMS: atom_id res chain seq x y z
N MET A 1 -33.75 -0.39 27.82
CA MET A 1 -33.56 0.02 26.41
C MET A 1 -32.20 0.68 26.18
N GLU A 2 -31.71 1.53 27.10
CA GLU A 2 -30.34 2.09 27.02
C GLU A 2 -29.24 1.05 27.19
N GLU A 3 -29.39 0.08 28.10
CA GLU A 3 -28.39 -0.96 28.35
C GLU A 3 -28.15 -1.86 27.13
N ALA A 4 -29.22 -2.33 26.48
CA ALA A 4 -29.12 -3.14 25.26
C ALA A 4 -28.42 -2.37 24.12
N LYS A 5 -28.74 -1.08 23.95
CA LYS A 5 -28.08 -0.22 22.97
C LYS A 5 -26.59 -0.02 23.28
N PHE A 6 -26.26 0.17 24.55
CA PHE A 6 -24.88 0.30 25.00
C PHE A 6 -24.08 -1.00 24.79
N ASN A 7 -24.64 -2.15 25.16
CA ASN A 7 -24.02 -3.46 24.97
C ASN A 7 -23.79 -3.77 23.48
N ASN A 8 -24.77 -3.46 22.62
CA ASN A 8 -24.61 -3.59 21.17
C ASN A 8 -23.48 -2.70 20.63
N LEU A 9 -23.36 -1.47 21.13
CA LEU A 9 -22.29 -0.56 20.72
C LEU A 9 -20.91 -1.06 21.19
N CYS A 10 -20.83 -1.62 22.40
CA CYS A 10 -19.60 -2.23 22.92
C CYS A 10 -19.18 -3.45 22.09
N SER A 11 -20.12 -4.33 21.74
CA SER A 11 -19.85 -5.49 20.86
C SER A 11 -19.38 -5.02 19.49
N HIS A 12 -20.09 -4.07 18.88
CA HIS A 12 -19.74 -3.53 17.57
C HIS A 12 -18.35 -2.86 17.57
N TYR A 13 -17.99 -2.13 18.63
CA TYR A 13 -16.66 -1.57 18.79
C TYR A 13 -15.57 -2.64 18.89
N LYS A 14 -15.82 -3.71 19.66
CA LYS A 14 -14.90 -4.84 19.75
C LYS A 14 -14.69 -5.50 18.39
N ASP A 15 -15.77 -5.81 17.68
CA ASP A 15 -15.70 -6.47 16.37
C ASP A 15 -14.99 -5.58 15.33
N THR A 16 -15.30 -4.28 15.33
CA THR A 16 -14.64 -3.30 14.45
C THR A 16 -13.14 -3.21 14.75
N PHE A 17 -12.75 -3.24 16.03
CA PHE A 17 -11.35 -3.21 16.44
C PHE A 17 -10.60 -4.49 16.01
N ASP A 18 -11.24 -5.65 16.13
CA ASP A 18 -10.65 -6.93 15.70
C ASP A 18 -10.44 -6.97 14.18
N ILE A 19 -11.40 -6.45 13.40
CA ILE A 19 -11.26 -6.26 11.95
C ILE A 19 -10.08 -5.34 11.64
N HIS A 20 -9.97 -4.21 12.35
CA HIS A 20 -8.90 -3.24 12.16
C HIS A 20 -7.51 -3.83 12.40
N ARG A 21 -7.36 -4.57 13.50
CA ARG A 21 -6.13 -5.29 13.82
C ARG A 21 -5.77 -6.33 12.75
N ALA A 22 -6.76 -7.02 12.20
CA ALA A 22 -6.55 -7.98 11.12
C ALA A 22 -6.06 -7.28 9.83
N SER A 23 -6.65 -6.14 9.47
CA SER A 23 -6.21 -5.32 8.33
C SER A 23 -4.76 -4.84 8.51
N ILE A 24 -4.36 -4.39 9.71
CA ILE A 24 -2.96 -4.02 10.00
C ILE A 24 -2.01 -5.20 9.78
N LYS A 25 -2.35 -6.38 10.30
CA LYS A 25 -1.52 -7.59 10.09
C LYS A 25 -1.43 -7.96 8.61
N GLN A 26 -2.52 -7.80 7.86
CA GLN A 26 -2.53 -8.05 6.42
C GLN A 26 -1.60 -7.07 5.69
N ARG A 27 -1.64 -5.77 6.03
CA ARG A 27 -0.72 -4.76 5.48
C ARG A 27 0.72 -5.15 5.72
N ASP A 28 1.07 -5.53 6.95
CA ASP A 28 2.45 -5.87 7.31
C ASP A 28 2.95 -7.10 6.53
N THR A 29 2.09 -8.11 6.37
CA THR A 29 2.40 -9.30 5.56
C THR A 29 2.65 -8.92 4.10
N LEU A 30 1.78 -8.09 3.52
CA LEU A 30 1.93 -7.61 2.14
C LEU A 30 3.17 -6.75 1.96
N PHE A 31 3.49 -5.91 2.95
CA PHE A 31 4.70 -5.09 2.96
C PHE A 31 5.97 -5.94 2.87
N TYR A 32 6.10 -6.97 3.71
CA TYR A 32 7.25 -7.87 3.63
C TYR A 32 7.30 -8.65 2.31
N GLY A 33 6.14 -9.08 1.79
CA GLY A 33 6.06 -9.71 0.47
C GLY A 33 6.56 -8.78 -0.64
N LEU A 34 6.13 -7.51 -0.63
CA LEU A 34 6.58 -6.50 -1.57
C LEU A 34 8.08 -6.18 -1.44
N LEU A 35 8.64 -6.15 -0.23
CA LEU A 35 10.08 -5.98 -0.05
C LEU A 35 10.88 -7.11 -0.74
N VAL A 36 10.42 -8.36 -0.60
CA VAL A 36 11.05 -9.50 -1.29
C VAL A 36 10.93 -9.35 -2.80
N ILE A 37 9.75 -8.99 -3.31
CA ILE A 37 9.53 -8.78 -4.75
C ILE A 37 10.44 -7.66 -5.28
N LEU A 38 10.53 -6.53 -4.57
CA LEU A 38 11.39 -5.40 -4.94
C LEU A 38 12.88 -5.74 -4.90
N ALA A 39 13.30 -6.57 -3.94
CA ALA A 39 14.66 -7.08 -3.89
C ALA A 39 14.97 -7.96 -5.11
N ILE A 40 14.04 -8.84 -5.51
CA ILE A 40 14.19 -9.68 -6.72
C ILE A 40 14.19 -8.80 -7.97
N PHE A 41 13.31 -7.80 -8.07
CA PHE A 41 13.31 -6.82 -9.17
C PHE A 41 14.66 -6.11 -9.30
N THR A 42 15.24 -5.70 -8.17
CA THR A 42 16.54 -5.04 -8.12
C THR A 42 17.68 -5.98 -8.52
N LEU A 43 17.60 -7.25 -8.10
CA LEU A 43 18.54 -8.28 -8.50
C LEU A 43 18.45 -8.54 -10.01
N GLN A 44 17.25 -8.58 -10.57
CA GLN A 44 17.02 -8.77 -12.01
C GLN A 44 17.58 -7.60 -12.84
N LEU A 45 17.52 -6.36 -12.32
CA LEU A 45 18.18 -5.20 -12.94
C LEU A 45 19.72 -5.36 -13.00
N SER A 46 20.31 -6.11 -12.07
CA SER A 46 21.76 -6.30 -12.00
C SER A 46 22.23 -7.58 -12.72
N SER A 47 21.42 -8.64 -12.66
CA SER A 47 21.73 -9.95 -13.25
C SER A 47 20.44 -10.71 -13.57
N THR A 48 19.91 -10.50 -14.78
CA THR A 48 18.75 -11.26 -15.29
C THR A 48 19.03 -12.77 -15.31
N GLU A 49 20.24 -13.18 -15.71
CA GLU A 49 20.61 -14.59 -15.81
C GLU A 49 20.54 -15.32 -14.46
N MET A 50 20.95 -14.67 -13.37
CA MET A 50 20.90 -15.25 -12.03
C MET A 50 19.45 -15.50 -11.61
N VAL A 51 18.57 -14.51 -11.78
CA VAL A 51 17.15 -14.64 -11.41
C VAL A 51 16.47 -15.74 -12.24
N VAL A 52 16.71 -15.76 -13.55
CA VAL A 52 16.17 -16.79 -14.44
C VAL A 52 16.71 -18.18 -14.09
N GLY A 53 17.99 -18.29 -13.72
CA GLY A 53 18.59 -19.54 -13.26
C GLY A 53 17.92 -20.08 -12.00
N VAL A 54 17.76 -19.24 -10.98
CA VAL A 54 17.12 -19.62 -9.71
C VAL A 54 15.67 -20.07 -9.92
N VAL A 55 14.90 -19.34 -10.74
CA VAL A 55 13.51 -19.70 -11.04
C VAL A 55 13.44 -21.04 -11.79
N ASN A 56 14.31 -21.24 -12.78
CA ASN A 56 14.38 -22.50 -13.52
C ASN A 56 14.75 -23.68 -12.64
N ASP A 57 15.75 -23.52 -11.76
CA ASP A 57 16.18 -24.56 -10.84
C ASP A 57 15.07 -24.92 -9.84
N TYR A 58 14.37 -23.91 -9.33
CA TYR A 58 13.23 -24.11 -8.43
C TYR A 58 12.10 -24.87 -9.11
N VAL A 59 11.69 -24.47 -10.32
CA VAL A 59 10.60 -25.15 -11.05
C VAL A 59 10.98 -26.56 -11.45
N ASN A 60 12.20 -26.76 -11.93
CA ASN A 60 12.69 -28.09 -12.30
C ASN A 60 12.71 -29.01 -11.07
N LYS A 61 13.14 -28.51 -9.91
CA LYS A 61 13.10 -29.27 -8.66
C LYS A 61 11.67 -29.60 -8.20
N ALA A 62 10.72 -28.69 -8.41
CA ALA A 62 9.35 -28.84 -7.95
C ALA A 62 8.48 -29.71 -8.88
N THR A 63 8.72 -29.66 -10.20
CA THR A 63 7.83 -30.26 -11.21
C THR A 63 8.52 -31.20 -12.19
N GLY A 64 9.86 -31.20 -12.23
CA GLY A 64 10.65 -31.92 -13.24
C GLY A 64 10.66 -31.27 -14.63
N ILE A 65 10.00 -30.11 -14.79
CA ILE A 65 9.91 -29.39 -16.07
C ILE A 65 11.01 -28.34 -16.16
N LYS A 66 11.69 -28.27 -17.31
CA LYS A 66 12.62 -27.18 -17.63
C LYS A 66 11.87 -26.10 -18.42
N ILE A 67 11.66 -24.93 -17.82
CA ILE A 67 10.96 -23.81 -18.46
C ILE A 67 11.78 -23.17 -19.60
N GLY A 68 13.06 -23.54 -19.74
CA GLY A 68 13.94 -22.93 -20.73
C GLY A 68 14.39 -21.53 -20.28
N LYS A 69 15.28 -20.90 -21.04
CA LYS A 69 15.84 -19.58 -20.70
C LYS A 69 14.94 -18.43 -21.22
N SER A 70 13.63 -18.47 -20.95
CA SER A 70 12.75 -17.34 -21.30
C SER A 70 12.83 -16.26 -20.21
N ALA A 71 13.86 -15.41 -20.31
CA ALA A 71 14.04 -14.27 -19.41
C ALA A 71 12.79 -13.37 -19.38
N ASP A 72 12.14 -13.19 -20.52
CA ASP A 72 10.91 -12.42 -20.65
C ASP A 72 9.77 -13.03 -19.85
N PHE A 73 9.63 -14.37 -19.82
CA PHE A 73 8.56 -15.01 -19.05
C PHE A 73 8.73 -14.80 -17.55
N VAL A 74 9.96 -14.91 -17.05
CA VAL A 74 10.28 -14.66 -15.64
C VAL A 74 10.04 -13.18 -15.30
N SER A 75 10.40 -12.26 -16.20
CA SER A 75 10.11 -10.83 -16.07
C SER A 75 8.61 -10.58 -15.95
N THR A 76 7.81 -11.13 -16.87
CA THR A 76 6.35 -10.98 -16.84
C THR A 76 5.72 -11.54 -15.58
N LEU A 77 6.19 -12.69 -15.10
CA LEU A 77 5.70 -13.24 -13.84
C LEU A 77 5.98 -12.30 -12.66
N LEU A 78 7.16 -11.68 -12.61
CA LEU A 78 7.51 -10.70 -11.58
C LEU A 78 6.66 -9.43 -11.68
N TRP A 79 6.41 -8.92 -12.89
CA TRP A 79 5.47 -7.80 -13.10
C TRP A 79 4.07 -8.09 -12.58
N LEU A 80 3.54 -9.28 -12.86
CA LEU A 80 2.22 -9.70 -12.38
C LEU A 80 2.18 -9.84 -10.85
N LEU A 81 3.23 -10.40 -10.24
CA LEU A 81 3.37 -10.48 -8.78
C LEU A 81 3.41 -9.08 -8.16
N LEU A 82 4.22 -8.18 -8.72
CA LEU A 82 4.32 -6.81 -8.24
C LEU A 82 2.96 -6.09 -8.35
N LEU A 83 2.25 -6.24 -9.47
CA LEU A 83 0.92 -5.68 -9.67
C LEU A 83 -0.07 -6.16 -8.60
N GLY A 84 -0.17 -7.47 -8.41
CA GLY A 84 -1.12 -8.08 -7.46
C GLY A 84 -0.85 -7.65 -6.02
N PHE A 85 0.40 -7.73 -5.59
CA PHE A 85 0.79 -7.35 -4.24
C PHE A 85 0.64 -5.84 -4.00
N THR A 86 1.06 -5.00 -4.94
CA THR A 86 0.98 -3.53 -4.81
C THR A 86 -0.46 -3.07 -4.71
N THR A 87 -1.32 -3.57 -5.61
CA THR A 87 -2.75 -3.22 -5.62
C THR A 87 -3.41 -3.62 -4.30
N ARG A 88 -3.16 -4.85 -3.83
CA ARG A 88 -3.74 -5.32 -2.57
C ARG A 88 -3.21 -4.54 -1.37
N TYR A 89 -1.92 -4.21 -1.36
CA TYR A 89 -1.31 -3.40 -0.31
C TYR A 89 -1.97 -2.02 -0.22
N TYR A 90 -2.14 -1.31 -1.34
CA TYR A 90 -2.81 -0.01 -1.36
C TYR A 90 -4.26 -0.07 -0.88
N GLN A 91 -5.02 -1.10 -1.30
CA GLN A 91 -6.39 -1.30 -0.83
C GLN A 91 -6.45 -1.45 0.70
N VAL A 92 -5.57 -2.27 1.27
CA VAL A 92 -5.54 -2.52 2.72
C VAL A 92 -5.13 -1.26 3.49
N VAL A 93 -4.15 -0.49 3.01
CA VAL A 93 -3.75 0.75 3.68
C VAL A 93 -4.89 1.77 3.68
N LEU A 94 -5.57 1.97 2.54
CA LEU A 94 -6.72 2.87 2.47
C LEU A 94 -7.88 2.42 3.36
N GLU A 95 -8.07 1.10 3.51
CA GLU A 95 -9.06 0.53 4.41
C GLU A 95 -8.74 0.82 5.89
N ILE A 96 -7.49 0.64 6.30
CA ILE A 96 -7.01 0.94 7.67
C ILE A 96 -7.28 2.41 8.01
N GLU A 97 -6.94 3.34 7.11
CA GLU A 97 -7.13 4.78 7.29
C GLU A 97 -8.61 5.14 7.44
N ARG A 98 -9.49 4.53 6.64
CA ARG A 98 -10.94 4.70 6.77
C ARG A 98 -11.47 4.16 8.11
N GLN A 99 -10.95 3.02 8.56
CA GLN A 99 -11.37 2.39 9.82
C GLN A 99 -10.95 3.21 11.04
N TYR A 100 -9.78 3.87 11.02
CA TYR A 100 -9.37 4.80 12.09
C TYR A 100 -10.41 5.91 12.32
N GLY A 101 -10.88 6.56 11.25
CA GLY A 101 -11.93 7.58 11.35
C GLY A 101 -13.22 7.03 11.96
N TYR A 102 -13.61 5.81 11.60
CA TYR A 102 -14.80 5.16 12.15
C TYR A 102 -14.64 4.76 13.62
N LEU A 103 -13.49 4.21 14.01
CA LEU A 103 -13.17 3.87 15.40
C LEU A 103 -13.23 5.12 16.31
N HIS A 104 -12.72 6.27 15.86
CA HIS A 104 -12.85 7.51 16.61
C HIS A 104 -14.30 7.95 16.80
N ILE A 105 -15.17 7.75 15.82
CA ILE A 105 -16.61 8.03 15.95
C ILE A 105 -17.25 7.10 16.99
N LEU A 106 -16.90 5.80 16.98
CA LEU A 106 -17.39 4.84 17.97
C LEU A 106 -16.89 5.16 19.39
N GLU A 107 -15.61 5.47 19.55
CA GLU A 107 -15.04 5.87 20.84
C GLU A 107 -15.71 7.14 21.37
N LYS A 108 -16.01 8.12 20.52
CA LYS A 108 -16.73 9.34 20.93
C LYS A 108 -18.15 9.01 21.42
N LYS A 109 -18.87 8.13 20.71
CA LYS A 109 -20.22 7.67 21.10
C LYS A 109 -20.22 6.83 22.38
N LEU A 110 -19.20 6.00 22.59
CA LEU A 110 -19.08 5.18 23.80
C LEU A 110 -18.71 6.03 25.02
N ASN A 111 -17.76 6.96 24.87
CA ASN A 111 -17.37 7.84 25.96
C ASN A 111 -18.46 8.86 26.35
N SER A 112 -19.48 9.13 25.50
CA SER A 112 -20.61 9.97 25.93
C SER A 112 -21.45 9.34 27.04
N TYR A 113 -21.36 8.02 27.24
CA TYR A 113 -21.95 7.31 28.38
C TYR A 113 -21.11 7.43 29.67
N TYR A 114 -19.86 7.93 29.56
CA TYR A 114 -18.93 8.12 30.67
C TYR A 114 -18.35 9.55 30.65
N PRO A 115 -19.15 10.59 30.96
CA PRO A 115 -18.74 11.98 30.80
C PRO A 115 -17.53 12.36 31.67
N GLU A 116 -17.38 11.74 32.84
CA GLU A 116 -16.30 12.02 33.79
C GLU A 116 -15.00 11.24 33.49
N THR A 117 -15.05 10.19 32.66
CA THR A 117 -13.90 9.31 32.42
C THR A 117 -13.78 8.88 30.96
N LYS A 118 -12.56 8.92 30.42
CA LYS A 118 -12.28 8.42 29.07
C LYS A 118 -11.92 6.94 29.12
N VAL A 119 -12.94 6.08 29.16
CA VAL A 119 -12.78 4.62 29.27
C VAL A 119 -12.36 3.99 27.93
N PHE A 120 -12.92 4.47 26.81
CA PHE A 120 -12.67 3.89 25.49
C PHE A 120 -11.63 4.73 24.73
N THR A 121 -10.35 4.34 24.83
CA THR A 121 -9.23 5.10 24.24
C THR A 121 -8.15 4.22 23.60
N ARG A 122 -8.52 3.04 23.07
CA ARG A 122 -7.54 2.06 22.53
C ARG A 122 -6.75 2.62 21.35
N GLU A 123 -7.43 3.28 20.40
CA GLU A 123 -6.80 3.95 19.25
C GLU A 123 -6.91 5.49 19.35
N GLY A 124 -7.70 5.99 20.29
CA GLY A 124 -7.96 7.42 20.50
C GLY A 124 -6.87 8.19 21.24
N LYS A 125 -7.32 9.22 22.00
CA LYS A 125 -6.45 10.23 22.63
C LYS A 125 -5.32 9.68 23.50
N SER A 126 -5.47 8.49 24.08
CA SER A 126 -4.41 7.87 24.91
C SER A 126 -3.24 7.38 24.05
N TYR A 127 -3.53 6.64 22.97
CA TYR A 127 -2.53 6.15 22.01
C TYR A 127 -1.79 7.31 21.31
N LEU A 128 -2.52 8.34 20.88
CA LEU A 128 -1.96 9.54 20.23
C LEU A 128 -1.15 10.46 21.15
N SER A 129 -1.29 10.35 22.49
CA SER A 129 -0.67 11.29 23.44
C SER A 129 0.79 10.99 23.79
N LYS A 130 1.28 9.77 23.61
CA LYS A 130 2.61 9.34 24.12
C LYS A 130 3.57 8.77 23.07
N TYR A 131 3.16 8.61 21.80
CA TYR A 131 4.00 7.99 20.75
C TYR A 131 4.03 8.69 19.37
N PRO A 132 3.98 10.05 19.27
CA PRO A 132 3.75 10.71 17.98
C PRO A 132 4.91 10.57 16.99
N LEU A 133 6.17 10.64 17.42
CA LEU A 133 7.30 10.72 16.48
C LEU A 133 7.51 9.43 15.69
N PHE A 134 7.53 8.28 16.37
CA PHE A 134 7.72 6.99 15.69
C PHE A 134 6.49 6.61 14.86
N SER A 135 5.27 6.83 15.36
CA SER A 135 4.05 6.56 14.60
C SER A 135 3.96 7.44 13.35
N ASN A 136 4.35 8.72 13.43
CA ASN A 136 4.41 9.60 12.26
C ASN A 136 5.47 9.13 11.25
N TRP A 137 6.62 8.66 11.72
CA TRP A 137 7.66 8.09 10.86
C TRP A 137 7.18 6.83 10.14
N VAL A 138 6.56 5.90 10.87
CA VAL A 138 6.00 4.66 10.31
C VAL A 138 4.86 4.97 9.33
N TRP A 139 3.99 5.92 9.67
CA TRP A 139 2.96 6.41 8.75
C TRP A 139 3.60 6.96 7.48
N PHE A 140 4.58 7.86 7.57
CA PHE A 140 5.30 8.38 6.41
C PHE A 140 5.91 7.27 5.54
N LEU A 141 6.51 6.26 6.18
CA LEU A 141 7.12 5.13 5.47
C LEU A 141 6.10 4.38 4.61
N TYR A 142 4.95 4.03 5.18
CA TYR A 142 3.94 3.23 4.49
C TYR A 142 3.12 4.01 3.46
N THR A 143 3.02 5.33 3.62
CA THR A 143 2.08 6.18 2.89
C THR A 143 2.71 6.99 1.77
N ILE A 144 3.99 7.35 1.93
CA ILE A 144 4.72 8.17 0.97
C ILE A 144 5.96 7.43 0.48
N PHE A 145 6.86 7.04 1.38
CA PHE A 145 8.15 6.48 0.99
C PHE A 145 8.01 5.19 0.18
N PHE A 146 7.18 4.26 0.66
CA PHE A 146 7.05 2.95 0.04
C PHE A 146 6.37 2.97 -1.35
N PRO A 147 5.24 3.66 -1.56
CA PRO A 147 4.71 3.88 -2.91
C PRO A 147 5.71 4.58 -3.83
N SER A 148 6.46 5.55 -3.32
CA SER A 148 7.49 6.25 -4.11
C SER A 148 8.61 5.30 -4.53
N LEU A 149 9.02 4.39 -3.65
CA LEU A 149 9.99 3.34 -3.96
C LEU A 149 9.48 2.41 -5.06
N ILE A 150 8.20 1.99 -4.98
CA ILE A 150 7.58 1.15 -6.02
C ILE A 150 7.57 1.88 -7.37
N ILE A 151 7.12 3.15 -7.41
CA ILE A 151 7.12 3.96 -8.63
C ILE A 151 8.54 4.05 -9.21
N PHE A 152 9.53 4.35 -8.36
CA PHE A 152 10.93 4.42 -8.78
C PHE A 152 11.43 3.11 -9.38
N SER A 153 11.19 1.97 -8.71
CA SER A 153 11.58 0.65 -9.21
C SER A 153 10.91 0.31 -10.54
N VAL A 154 9.63 0.63 -10.68
CA VAL A 154 8.83 0.39 -11.90
C VAL A 154 9.33 1.25 -13.07
N ILE A 155 9.69 2.52 -12.82
CA ILE A 155 10.29 3.41 -13.84
C ILE A 155 11.67 2.89 -14.27
N MET A 156 12.53 2.53 -13.32
CA MET A 156 13.87 2.01 -13.62
C MET A 156 13.78 0.74 -14.46
N ARG A 157 12.87 -0.19 -14.11
CA ARG A 157 12.67 -1.44 -14.85
C ARG A 157 12.04 -1.22 -16.22
N GLY A 158 10.99 -0.41 -16.31
CA GLY A 158 10.37 -0.10 -17.61
C GLY A 158 11.39 0.51 -18.58
N ASN A 159 12.26 1.40 -18.08
CA ASN A 159 13.33 1.98 -18.90
C ASN A 159 14.40 0.96 -19.32
N SER A 160 14.76 -0.01 -18.48
CA SER A 160 15.71 -1.05 -18.87
C SER A 160 15.11 -1.96 -19.95
N GLU A 161 13.86 -2.39 -19.78
CA GLU A 161 13.18 -3.27 -20.73
C GLU A 161 13.01 -2.61 -22.11
N ILE A 162 12.67 -1.32 -22.15
CA ILE A 162 12.56 -0.56 -23.41
C ILE A 162 13.92 -0.46 -24.12
N ARG A 163 15.03 -0.33 -23.37
CA ARG A 163 16.38 -0.23 -23.96
C ARG A 163 16.89 -1.57 -24.51
N GLU A 164 16.49 -2.67 -23.88
CA GLU A 164 16.90 -4.02 -24.26
C GLU A 164 15.98 -4.61 -25.36
N MET A 165 14.85 -3.96 -25.65
CA MET A 165 13.86 -4.43 -26.60
C MET A 165 14.39 -4.46 -28.04
N GLN A 166 14.52 -5.66 -28.61
CA GLN A 166 14.83 -5.89 -30.02
C GLN A 166 13.58 -6.05 -30.89
N SER A 167 12.51 -6.61 -30.32
CA SER A 167 11.20 -6.82 -30.95
C SER A 167 10.09 -6.76 -29.91
N ILE A 168 8.86 -6.45 -30.35
CA ILE A 168 7.68 -6.44 -29.49
C ILE A 168 7.08 -7.85 -29.50
N GLU A 169 7.19 -8.56 -28.39
CA GLU A 169 6.50 -9.84 -28.15
C GLU A 169 5.35 -9.65 -27.15
N VAL A 170 4.58 -10.72 -26.93
CA VAL A 170 3.38 -10.69 -26.07
C VAL A 170 3.75 -10.33 -24.62
N ASN A 171 4.89 -10.81 -24.13
CA ASN A 171 5.36 -10.58 -22.77
C ASN A 171 5.58 -9.09 -22.50
N GLN A 172 6.22 -8.37 -23.43
CA GLN A 172 6.48 -6.95 -23.23
C GLN A 172 5.19 -6.10 -23.28
N ILE A 173 4.16 -6.54 -24.02
CA ILE A 173 2.83 -5.90 -23.97
C ILE A 173 2.22 -6.07 -22.58
N ILE A 174 2.29 -7.28 -22.00
CA ILE A 174 1.77 -7.56 -20.65
C ILE A 174 2.53 -6.72 -19.61
N ASP A 175 3.85 -6.68 -19.71
CA ASP A 175 4.73 -5.94 -18.80
C ASP A 175 4.42 -4.44 -18.84
N PHE A 176 4.24 -3.88 -20.05
CA PHE A 176 3.85 -2.49 -20.23
C PHE A 176 2.47 -2.16 -19.64
N VAL A 177 1.48 -3.06 -19.79
CA VAL A 177 0.17 -2.91 -19.15
C VAL A 177 0.31 -2.95 -17.62
N CYS A 178 1.09 -3.87 -17.08
CA CYS A 178 1.36 -3.94 -15.63
C CYS A 178 2.01 -2.65 -15.13
N TYR A 179 3.01 -2.14 -15.85
CA TYR A 179 3.65 -0.86 -15.58
C TYR A 179 2.61 0.28 -15.48
N LEU A 180 1.73 0.43 -16.48
CA LEU A 180 0.73 1.49 -16.50
C LEU A 180 -0.27 1.37 -15.33
N VAL A 181 -0.73 0.15 -15.03
CA VAL A 181 -1.69 -0.09 -13.94
C VAL A 181 -1.03 0.17 -12.58
N ILE A 182 0.22 -0.25 -12.36
CA ILE A 182 0.93 0.01 -11.10
C ILE A 182 1.19 1.51 -10.94
N ALA A 183 1.64 2.20 -11.99
CA ALA A 183 1.90 3.63 -11.94
C ALA A 183 0.63 4.42 -11.62
N THR A 184 -0.46 4.16 -12.36
CA THR A 184 -1.75 4.82 -12.12
C THR A 184 -2.30 4.51 -10.73
N SER A 185 -2.25 3.25 -10.28
CA SER A 185 -2.69 2.85 -8.93
C SER A 185 -1.89 3.55 -7.84
N SER A 186 -0.57 3.71 -8.02
CA SER A 186 0.30 4.38 -7.05
C SER A 186 -0.01 5.88 -6.96
N ILE A 187 -0.25 6.53 -8.10
CA ILE A 187 -0.67 7.94 -8.13
C ILE A 187 -2.02 8.13 -7.45
N LEU A 188 -3.01 7.30 -7.79
CA LEU A 188 -4.35 7.36 -7.19
C LEU A 188 -4.30 7.10 -5.67
N TYR A 189 -3.47 6.15 -5.24
CA TYR A 189 -3.25 5.86 -3.83
C TYR A 189 -2.73 7.08 -3.06
N ILE A 190 -1.64 7.70 -3.55
CA ILE A 190 -1.05 8.89 -2.91
C ILE A 190 -2.06 10.04 -2.90
N TYR A 191 -2.74 10.29 -4.02
CA TYR A 191 -3.76 11.34 -4.12
C TYR A 191 -4.87 11.15 -3.08
N ARG A 192 -5.43 9.94 -3.00
CA ARG A 192 -6.55 9.64 -2.09
C ARG A 192 -6.15 9.81 -0.63
N LEU A 193 -4.94 9.39 -0.27
CA LEU A 193 -4.49 9.43 1.10
C LEU A 193 -4.14 10.85 1.57
N HIS A 194 -3.61 11.67 0.69
CA HIS A 194 -3.23 13.06 0.99
C HIS A 194 -4.27 14.08 0.49
N GLU A 195 -5.48 13.65 0.12
CA GLU A 195 -6.52 14.49 -0.45
C GLU A 195 -6.78 15.76 0.38
N SER A 196 -6.86 15.63 1.71
CA SER A 196 -7.07 16.75 2.63
C SER A 196 -5.91 17.76 2.66
N SER A 197 -4.68 17.29 2.51
CA SER A 197 -3.48 18.14 2.47
C SER A 197 -3.33 18.81 1.10
N ILE A 198 -3.61 18.07 0.02
CA ILE A 198 -3.59 18.58 -1.36
C ILE A 198 -4.67 19.64 -1.55
N GLN A 199 -5.90 19.41 -1.08
CA GLN A 199 -6.97 20.41 -1.14
C GLN A 199 -6.60 21.70 -0.40
N ASN A 200 -5.97 21.60 0.77
CA ASN A 200 -5.48 22.78 1.50
C ASN A 200 -4.38 23.56 0.76
N ILE A 201 -3.47 22.88 0.06
CA ILE A 201 -2.44 23.53 -0.76
C ILE A 201 -3.06 24.17 -2.00
N THR A 202 -3.94 23.44 -2.71
CA THR A 202 -4.65 23.95 -3.88
C THR A 202 -5.48 25.19 -3.53
N ASN A 203 -6.21 25.16 -2.41
CA ASN A 203 -6.99 26.30 -1.92
C ASN A 203 -6.12 27.51 -1.53
N ARG A 204 -4.89 27.27 -1.03
CA ARG A 204 -3.91 28.34 -0.77
C ARG A 204 -3.36 28.93 -2.06
N CYS A 205 -3.05 28.11 -3.06
CA CYS A 205 -2.57 28.58 -4.37
C CYS A 205 -3.65 29.35 -5.13
N THR A 206 -4.89 28.87 -5.14
CA THR A 206 -6.02 29.59 -5.78
C THR A 206 -6.36 30.87 -5.03
N GLY A 207 -6.29 30.88 -3.69
CA GLY A 207 -6.44 32.08 -2.86
C GLY A 207 -5.34 33.13 -3.05
N LEU A 208 -4.12 32.72 -3.41
CA LEU A 208 -3.04 33.65 -3.77
C LEU A 208 -3.24 34.25 -5.17
N ILE A 209 -3.79 33.49 -6.12
CA ILE A 209 -4.07 33.97 -7.48
C ILE A 209 -5.24 34.95 -7.52
N THR A 210 -6.29 34.74 -6.71
CA THR A 210 -7.40 35.69 -6.61
C THR A 210 -6.99 37.01 -5.95
N ARG A 211 -6.07 36.96 -4.97
CA ARG A 211 -5.52 38.13 -4.28
C ARG A 211 -4.50 38.94 -5.10
N TRP A 212 -3.93 38.33 -6.14
CA TRP A 212 -3.08 39.01 -7.12
C TRP A 212 -3.86 39.68 -8.26
N ARG A 213 -5.16 39.35 -8.42
CA ARG A 213 -6.06 39.91 -9.44
C ARG A 213 -7.00 41.00 -8.92
N SER A 214 -7.00 41.26 -7.61
CA SER A 214 -7.71 42.37 -6.94
C SER A 214 -6.76 43.51 -6.64
#